data_AF-A0A9D6JD16-F1
#
_entry.id   AF-A0A9D6JD16-F1
#
_cell.length_a   1.000
_cell.length_b   1.000
_cell.length_c   1.000
_cell.angle_alpha   90.00
_cell.angle_beta   90.00
_cell.angle_gamma   90.00
#
_symmetry.space_group_name_H-M   'P 1'
#
loop_
_entity.id
_entity.type
_entity.pdbx_description
1 polymer ?
#
loop_
_entity_poly.entity_id
_entity_poly.type
_entity_poly.pdbx_seq_one_letter_code
_entity_poly.pdbx_strand_id
1 'polypeptide(L)' 'KAHQEGLTLKQAAVALGYLTGEEFDRHIRPERMVSPQLGE' A
#
# COMPACT_ATOMS: atom_id res chain seq x y z
N LYS A 1 -9.76 -10.53 0.26
CA LYS A 1 -8.46 -10.92 -0.35
C LYS A 1 -7.35 -11.08 0.68
N ALA A 2 -6.67 -10.02 1.15
CA ALA A 2 -5.50 -10.14 2.04
C ALA A 2 -5.70 -11.04 3.27
N HIS A 3 -6.66 -10.70 4.14
CA HIS A 3 -6.92 -11.47 5.36
C HIS A 3 -7.43 -12.89 5.10
N GLN A 4 -8.35 -13.05 4.14
CA GLN A 4 -8.95 -14.34 3.79
C GLN A 4 -7.96 -15.31 3.15
N GLU A 5 -6.96 -14.80 2.42
CA GLU A 5 -5.98 -15.61 1.67
C GLU A 5 -4.59 -15.66 2.34
N GLY A 6 -4.43 -15.03 3.51
CA GLY A 6 -3.13 -14.96 4.20
C GLY A 6 -2.06 -14.16 3.45
N LEU A 7 -2.46 -13.23 2.59
CA LEU A 7 -1.56 -12.41 1.79
C LEU A 7 -1.21 -11.09 2.52
N THR A 8 -0.05 -10.53 2.19
CA THR A 8 0.26 -9.15 2.56
C THR A 8 -0.63 -8.16 1.81
N LEU A 9 -0.80 -6.96 2.35
CA LEU A 9 -1.55 -5.88 1.68
C LEU A 9 -0.98 -5.58 0.28
N LYS A 10 0.35 -5.60 0.13
CA LYS A 10 1.03 -5.39 -1.16
C LYS A 10 0.64 -6.46 -2.17
N GLN A 11 0.75 -7.74 -1.80
CA GLN A 11 0.39 -8.85 -2.68
C GLN A 11 -1.08 -8.81 -3.09
N ALA A 12 -1.97 -8.51 -2.14
CA ALA A 12 -3.40 -8.39 -2.42
C ALA A 12 -3.71 -7.21 -3.35
N ALA A 13 -3.06 -6.06 -3.17
CA ALA A 13 -3.24 -4.88 -4.02
C ALA A 13 -2.80 -5.14 -5.47
N VAL A 14 -1.66 -5.81 -5.66
CA VAL A 14 -1.17 -6.22 -6.99
C VAL A 14 -2.09 -7.26 -7.62
N ALA A 15 -2.50 -8.28 -6.86
CA ALA A 15 -3.39 -9.33 -7.34
C ALA A 15 -4.82 -8.86 -7.62
N LEU A 16 -5.20 -7.65 -7.20
CA LEU A 16 -6.48 -7.01 -7.52
C LEU A 16 -6.36 -6.00 -8.66
N GLY A 17 -5.14 -5.74 -9.15
CA GLY A 17 -4.89 -4.75 -10.20
C GLY A 17 -5.06 -3.30 -9.75
N TYR A 18 -5.09 -3.03 -8.44
CA TYR A 18 -5.22 -1.66 -7.94
C TYR A 18 -3.94 -0.86 -8.06
N LEU A 19 -2.79 -1.52 -7.84
CA LEU A 19 -1.47 -0.91 -7.88
C LEU A 19 -0.47 -1.92 -8.42
N THR A 20 0.54 -1.45 -9.14
CA THR A 20 1.77 -2.24 -9.33
C THR A 20 2.55 -2.35 -8.03
N GLY A 21 3.48 -3.32 -7.95
CA GLY A 21 4.34 -3.46 -6.78
C GLY A 21 5.16 -2.20 -6.49
N GLU A 22 5.59 -1.51 -7.55
CA GLU A 22 6.39 -0.28 -7.47
C GLU A 22 5.57 0.93 -7.00
N GLU A 23 4.32 1.05 -7.47
CA GLU A 23 3.38 2.08 -6.97
C GLU A 23 3.05 1.87 -5.51
N PHE A 24 2.82 0.61 -5.08
CA PHE A 24 2.58 0.32 -3.67
C PHE A 24 3.75 0.81 -2.82
N ASP A 25 4.99 0.53 -3.23
CA ASP A 25 6.16 1.01 -2.51
C ASP A 25 6.21 2.55 -2.52
N ARG A 26 5.98 3.20 -3.66
CA ARG A 26 6.05 4.67 -3.75
C ARG A 26 5.02 5.35 -2.84
N HIS A 27 3.79 4.84 -2.80
CA HIS A 27 2.69 5.46 -2.06
C HIS A 27 2.65 5.06 -0.58
N ILE A 28 2.97 3.81 -0.26
CA ILE A 28 2.87 3.29 1.10
C ILE A 28 4.24 3.37 1.78
N ARG A 29 4.48 4.50 2.45
CA ARG A 29 5.68 4.78 3.23
C ARG A 29 5.29 5.06 4.68
N PRO A 30 5.41 4.07 5.59
CA PRO A 30 4.97 4.20 6.99
C PRO A 30 5.55 5.44 7.68
N GLU A 31 6.83 5.74 7.41
CA GLU A 31 7.54 6.93 7.91
C GLU A 31 6.86 8.26 7.54
N ARG A 32 6.05 8.29 6.46
CA ARG A 32 5.32 9.47 5.99
C ARG A 32 3.83 9.45 6.38
N MET A 33 3.38 8.43 7.08
CA MET A 33 1.97 8.22 7.49
C MET A 33 1.75 8.49 8.98
N VAL A 34 2.79 8.89 9.72
CA VAL A 34 2.74 9.12 11.18
C VAL A 34 2.30 10.53 11.59
N SER A 35 2.15 11.43 10.61
CA SER A 35 1.73 12.80 10.83
C SER A 35 0.99 13.31 9.60
N PRO A 36 0.08 14.30 9.74
CA PRO A 36 -0.50 14.98 8.59
C PRO A 36 0.62 15.58 7.74
N GLN A 37 0.46 15.49 6.43
CA GLN A 37 1.36 16.20 5.52
C GLN A 37 1.03 17.69 5.63
N LEU A 38 2.04 18.52 5.86
CA LEU A 38 1.90 19.95 5.80
C LEU A 38 1.57 20.28 4.34
N GLY A 39 0.28 20.50 4.06
CA GLY A 39 -0.17 20.91 2.74
C GLY A 39 0.39 22.29 2.42
N GLU A 40 0.70 22.51 1.13
CA GLU A 40 0.85 23.84 0.56
C GLU A 40 -0.48 24.62 0.63
#